data_AF-A0A518CUX1-F1
#
_entry.id   AF-A0A518CUX1-F1
#
_cell.length_a   1.000
_cell.length_b   1.000
_cell.length_c   1.000
_cell.angle_alpha   90.00
_cell.angle_beta   90.00
_cell.angle_gamma   90.00
#
_symmetry.space_group_name_H-M   'P 1'
#
loop_
_entity.id
_entity.type
_entity.pdbx_description
1 polymer ?
#
loop_
_entity_poly.entity_id
_entity_poly.type
_entity_poly.pdbx_seq_one_letter_code
_entity_poly.pdbx_strand_id
1 'polypeptide(L)'
;MRTALRLVLVAVLALTFLPPATAQDGENSTRKIRAEPSAMAAKAGQAIQWRASIDEAIAEAARTDKPVFWYVPSVAGTFMDRKVEVDRYMLAGPFSWPRTIELLNAAYVPVRAETTKELNERFGLERVEFIEPGYLVLAADGSEAWRVDQITTFHPRQFLQPLESFVGRTPIDSDLPGSVTVERLKSFPTGAALAQALESGTRVERVAMRAAIGGEIVPELLFLFGVQAHQAGNDAWGRELWTELMAKHPDHPLAHKVAMELEGHGPFLRGFEVYGPLKASVLAQPGRGTQSASAFEAAEVWRAGIQFLRGLQNDAGGFEDSYYDFGGTDGLPNVHVAVSAVCGIALEHAGHRSEPARAAFDLARRYLLDDSNINPSDSDEQIWAHLYRLRFLAACMDGDLEAKSWALAPAQRIAGQLVEMQGEGGPWYHEYPNPFVTASCLVALHDVKRHGVTVDRAVVDSALDALETCRTADGAFTYGMPRREARAAVEASVARGPLCELALVQWGRSSQERLLAAIQASFEHEEPLFKIRKYDDHTRFHAYGGFFFWYGLRGRAEAIANLEDAGARRRLASKAREQILALPEFDGCFVDSHEIGRAYGTGMALWSLSVLDGLR
;
A
#
# COMPACT_ATOMS: atom_id res chain seq x y z
N MET A 1 4.94 -17.13 -70.52
CA MET A 1 5.58 -16.05 -69.74
C MET A 1 4.69 -14.84 -69.43
N ARG A 2 3.64 -14.50 -70.20
CA ARG A 2 2.80 -13.31 -69.94
C ARG A 2 1.68 -13.48 -68.90
N THR A 3 1.36 -14.71 -68.48
CA THR A 3 0.29 -14.99 -67.51
C THR A 3 0.79 -15.13 -66.07
N ALA A 4 2.05 -15.54 -65.87
CA ALA A 4 2.66 -15.67 -64.54
C ALA A 4 3.01 -14.30 -63.91
N LEU A 5 3.24 -13.27 -64.72
CA LEU A 5 3.61 -11.94 -64.22
C LEU A 5 2.42 -11.10 -63.73
N ARG A 6 1.17 -11.47 -64.11
CA ARG A 6 -0.05 -10.75 -63.67
C ARG A 6 -0.57 -11.22 -62.30
N LEU A 7 -0.28 -12.46 -61.90
CA LEU A 7 -0.68 -12.98 -60.59
C LEU A 7 0.23 -12.48 -59.45
N VAL A 8 1.51 -12.23 -59.72
CA VAL A 8 2.44 -11.66 -58.72
C VAL A 8 2.17 -10.18 -58.49
N LEU A 9 1.74 -9.42 -59.50
CA LEU A 9 1.48 -7.99 -59.35
C LEU A 9 0.17 -7.68 -58.59
N VAL A 10 -0.84 -8.54 -58.67
CA VAL A 10 -2.09 -8.39 -57.90
C VAL A 10 -1.92 -8.83 -56.44
N ALA A 11 -1.04 -9.81 -56.16
CA ALA A 11 -0.71 -10.20 -54.79
C ALA A 11 0.13 -9.13 -54.06
N VAL A 12 0.99 -8.39 -54.77
CA VAL A 12 1.82 -7.30 -54.18
C VAL A 12 1.02 -6.00 -54.00
N LEU A 13 -0.02 -5.75 -54.82
CA LEU A 13 -0.92 -4.59 -54.65
C LEU A 13 -2.05 -4.82 -53.62
N ALA A 14 -2.38 -6.07 -53.28
CA ALA A 14 -3.33 -6.38 -52.20
C ALA A 14 -2.69 -6.39 -50.80
N LEU A 15 -1.36 -6.36 -50.70
CA LEU A 15 -0.61 -6.30 -49.43
C LEU A 15 -0.19 -4.88 -49.03
N THR A 16 -0.56 -3.85 -49.81
CA THR A 16 -0.16 -2.44 -49.59
C THR A 16 -1.32 -1.52 -49.15
N PHE A 17 -2.50 -2.08 -48.89
CA PHE A 17 -3.67 -1.33 -48.41
C PHE A 17 -4.39 -2.03 -47.24
N LEU A 18 -3.65 -2.70 -46.37
CA LEU A 18 -4.12 -2.73 -44.99
C LEU A 18 -3.91 -1.30 -44.47
N PRO A 19 -4.95 -0.58 -44.03
CA PRO A 19 -4.70 0.60 -43.19
C PRO A 19 -3.72 0.15 -42.10
N PRO A 20 -2.74 0.98 -41.67
CA PRO A 20 -2.03 0.64 -40.45
C PRO A 20 -3.11 0.24 -39.47
N ALA A 21 -2.96 -0.91 -38.82
CA ALA A 21 -3.77 -1.20 -37.66
C ALA A 21 -3.57 0.04 -36.81
N THR A 22 -4.56 0.93 -36.80
CA THR A 22 -4.65 1.97 -35.82
C THR A 22 -4.62 1.12 -34.57
N ALA A 23 -3.50 1.18 -33.84
CA ALA A 23 -3.54 0.85 -32.44
C ALA A 23 -4.82 1.56 -31.98
N GLN A 24 -5.86 0.78 -31.69
CA GLN A 24 -6.90 1.32 -30.85
C GLN A 24 -6.08 1.67 -29.63
N ASP A 25 -5.81 2.97 -29.47
CA ASP A 25 -5.25 3.52 -28.26
C ASP A 25 -6.22 3.00 -27.20
N GLY A 26 -5.83 1.88 -26.58
CA GLY A 26 -6.62 1.16 -25.61
C GLY A 26 -6.56 1.95 -24.33
N GLU A 27 -7.05 3.20 -24.38
CA GLU A 27 -7.25 4.03 -23.21
C GLU A 27 -8.10 3.20 -22.26
N ASN A 28 -7.65 3.08 -21.02
CA ASN A 28 -8.44 2.41 -20.00
C ASN A 28 -9.86 2.93 -20.03
N SER A 29 -10.80 2.11 -19.56
CA SER A 29 -12.19 2.52 -19.54
C SER A 29 -12.41 3.84 -18.76
N THR A 30 -11.46 4.26 -17.92
CA THR A 30 -11.54 5.31 -16.89
C THR A 30 -12.68 5.06 -15.90
N ARG A 31 -13.36 3.92 -16.02
CA ARG A 31 -14.50 3.54 -15.19
C ARG A 31 -13.98 2.96 -13.90
N LYS A 32 -14.25 3.67 -12.82
CA LYS A 32 -14.08 3.20 -11.46
C LYS A 32 -15.29 2.34 -11.09
N ILE A 33 -15.22 1.04 -11.36
CA ILE A 33 -16.25 0.06 -11.02
C ILE A 33 -16.00 -0.42 -9.59
N ARG A 34 -16.72 0.18 -8.65
CA ARG A 34 -16.66 -0.20 -7.23
C ARG A 34 -17.94 -0.96 -6.89
N ALA A 35 -17.80 -2.21 -6.47
CA ALA A 35 -18.96 -3.00 -6.07
C ALA A 35 -19.61 -2.37 -4.83
N GLU A 36 -20.94 -2.38 -4.79
CA GLU A 36 -21.66 -1.99 -3.58
C GLU A 36 -21.78 -3.19 -2.63
N PRO A 37 -21.60 -2.98 -1.31
CA PRO A 37 -21.79 -4.03 -0.32
C PRO A 37 -23.20 -4.62 -0.39
N SER A 38 -23.33 -5.91 -0.09
CA SER A 38 -24.62 -6.55 0.10
C SER A 38 -25.40 -5.91 1.26
N ALA A 39 -26.70 -6.18 1.33
CA ALA A 39 -27.54 -5.70 2.43
C ALA A 39 -27.05 -6.17 3.82
N MET A 40 -26.33 -7.30 3.91
CA MET A 40 -25.73 -7.76 5.16
C MET A 40 -24.43 -7.00 5.45
N ALA A 41 -23.55 -6.87 4.47
CA ALA A 41 -22.28 -6.16 4.61
C ALA A 41 -22.47 -4.67 4.93
N ALA A 42 -23.47 -4.03 4.30
CA ALA A 42 -23.81 -2.63 4.55
C ALA A 42 -24.22 -2.34 6.01
N LYS A 43 -24.60 -3.34 6.81
CA LYS A 43 -24.91 -3.20 8.24
C LYS A 43 -23.67 -3.06 9.14
N ALA A 44 -22.46 -3.24 8.60
CA ALA A 44 -21.22 -3.04 9.36
C ALA A 44 -21.17 -1.63 9.96
N GLY A 45 -20.76 -1.53 11.23
CA GLY A 45 -20.70 -0.26 11.97
C GLY A 45 -22.06 0.35 12.39
N GLN A 46 -23.20 -0.19 11.94
CA GLN A 46 -24.53 0.37 12.26
C GLN A 46 -25.03 0.05 13.68
N ALA A 47 -24.33 -0.82 14.41
CA ALA A 47 -24.67 -1.15 15.81
C ALA A 47 -24.33 0.00 16.78
N ILE A 48 -23.55 0.99 16.35
CA ILE A 48 -23.30 2.22 17.10
C ILE A 48 -24.47 3.18 16.86
N GLN A 49 -24.94 3.81 17.94
CA GLN A 49 -26.06 4.76 17.93
C GLN A 49 -25.61 6.13 17.42
N TRP A 50 -25.23 6.23 16.16
CA TRP A 50 -24.75 7.47 15.56
C TRP A 50 -25.81 8.59 15.61
N ARG A 51 -25.42 9.79 16.05
CA ARG A 51 -26.23 11.01 15.90
C ARG A 51 -26.12 11.57 14.48
N ALA A 52 -27.12 12.34 14.07
CA ALA A 52 -27.21 12.86 12.71
C ALA A 52 -26.33 14.11 12.47
N SER A 53 -25.97 14.83 13.54
CA SER A 53 -25.15 16.05 13.43
C SER A 53 -24.28 16.29 14.67
N ILE A 54 -23.21 17.06 14.49
CA ILE A 54 -22.30 17.48 15.57
C ILE A 54 -23.01 18.36 16.58
N ASP A 55 -23.86 19.28 16.14
CA ASP A 55 -24.58 20.17 17.04
C ASP A 55 -25.56 19.41 17.94
N GLU A 56 -26.27 18.41 17.39
CA GLU A 56 -27.11 17.50 18.17
C GLU A 56 -26.28 16.72 19.20
N ALA A 57 -25.12 16.20 18.79
CA ALA A 57 -24.24 15.44 19.67
C ALA A 57 -23.70 16.30 20.82
N ILE A 58 -23.27 17.54 20.56
CA ILE A 58 -22.82 18.49 21.59
C ILE A 58 -23.97 18.86 22.54
N ALA A 59 -25.18 19.10 22.01
CA ALA A 59 -26.33 19.42 22.84
C ALA A 59 -26.71 18.24 23.76
N GLU A 60 -26.64 16.99 23.28
CA GLU A 60 -26.88 15.82 24.12
C GLU A 60 -25.75 15.58 25.13
N ALA A 61 -24.50 15.76 24.72
CA ALA A 61 -23.33 15.66 25.58
C ALA A 61 -23.48 16.59 26.80
N ALA A 62 -23.85 17.85 26.59
CA ALA A 62 -24.11 18.81 27.66
C ALA A 62 -25.25 18.40 28.61
N ARG A 63 -26.28 17.68 28.12
CA ARG A 63 -27.40 17.20 28.95
C ARG A 63 -27.07 15.92 29.72
N THR A 64 -26.24 15.06 29.14
CA THR A 64 -25.96 13.71 29.66
C THR A 64 -24.63 13.62 30.40
N ASP A 65 -23.84 14.69 30.39
CA ASP A 65 -22.48 14.74 30.91
C ASP A 65 -21.56 13.65 30.32
N LYS A 66 -21.81 13.32 29.05
CA LYS A 66 -21.01 12.39 28.26
C LYS A 66 -20.17 13.15 27.24
N PRO A 67 -18.91 12.75 26.98
CA PRO A 67 -18.15 13.30 25.87
C PRO A 67 -18.72 12.89 24.51
N VAL A 68 -18.45 13.71 23.48
CA VAL A 68 -18.75 13.38 22.09
C VAL A 68 -17.60 12.58 21.51
N PHE A 69 -17.90 11.45 20.87
CA PHE A 69 -16.96 10.78 19.98
C PHE A 69 -17.35 11.13 18.54
N TRP A 70 -16.55 11.97 17.88
CA TRP A 70 -16.80 12.40 16.52
C TRP A 70 -15.86 11.68 15.55
N TYR A 71 -16.40 10.72 14.81
CA TYR A 71 -15.71 10.14 13.67
C TYR A 71 -15.88 11.03 12.43
N VAL A 72 -14.74 11.41 11.85
CA VAL A 72 -14.63 12.25 10.65
C VAL A 72 -14.27 11.34 9.45
N PRO A 73 -15.27 10.90 8.65
CA PRO A 73 -15.01 10.08 7.47
C PRO A 73 -14.35 10.88 6.34
N SER A 74 -14.68 12.17 6.21
CA SER A 74 -14.07 13.08 5.27
C SER A 74 -14.12 14.53 5.76
N VAL A 75 -13.12 15.31 5.37
CA VAL A 75 -13.03 16.75 5.55
C VAL A 75 -13.59 17.45 4.31
N ALA A 76 -14.46 18.44 4.52
CA ALA A 76 -15.07 19.21 3.45
C ALA A 76 -14.02 19.82 2.51
N GLY A 77 -14.19 19.53 1.22
CA GLY A 77 -13.34 20.03 0.15
C GLY A 77 -12.03 19.27 -0.03
N THR A 78 -11.67 18.29 0.80
CA THR A 78 -10.52 17.42 0.44
C THR A 78 -10.79 16.72 -0.87
N PHE A 79 -9.75 16.56 -1.66
CA PHE A 79 -9.80 15.84 -2.93
C PHE A 79 -9.36 14.38 -2.78
N MET A 80 -9.12 13.93 -1.54
CA MET A 80 -8.87 12.54 -1.19
C MET A 80 -9.77 11.62 -2.01
N ASP A 81 -9.18 10.79 -2.87
CA ASP A 81 -9.92 9.76 -3.57
C ASP A 81 -10.39 8.74 -2.53
N ARG A 82 -11.43 7.97 -2.87
CA ARG A 82 -11.83 6.79 -2.10
C ARG A 82 -12.32 7.01 -0.67
N LYS A 83 -12.89 8.17 -0.40
CA LYS A 83 -13.57 8.49 0.87
C LYS A 83 -14.54 7.38 1.30
N VAL A 84 -15.25 6.79 0.34
CA VAL A 84 -16.21 5.69 0.59
C VAL A 84 -15.49 4.42 1.04
N GLU A 85 -14.39 4.03 0.42
CA GLU A 85 -13.62 2.83 0.77
C GLU A 85 -12.94 2.98 2.13
N VAL A 86 -12.34 4.15 2.38
CA VAL A 86 -11.75 4.50 3.68
C VAL A 86 -12.80 4.43 4.80
N ASP A 87 -13.99 4.95 4.54
CA ASP A 87 -15.09 4.88 5.50
C ASP A 87 -15.61 3.45 5.70
N ARG A 88 -15.72 2.66 4.63
CA ARG A 88 -16.04 1.22 4.70
C ARG A 88 -15.03 0.47 5.57
N TYR A 89 -13.74 0.80 5.49
CA TYR A 89 -12.72 0.21 6.35
C TYR A 89 -12.94 0.52 7.83
N MET A 90 -13.28 1.77 8.17
CA MET A 90 -13.59 2.13 9.55
C MET A 90 -14.87 1.45 10.07
N LEU A 91 -15.92 1.40 9.23
CA LEU A 91 -17.20 0.75 9.54
C LEU A 91 -17.05 -0.77 9.72
N ALA A 92 -16.32 -1.43 8.83
CA ALA A 92 -16.06 -2.87 8.89
C ALA A 92 -14.93 -3.26 9.86
N GLY A 93 -14.07 -2.33 10.25
CA GLY A 93 -13.00 -2.53 11.23
C GLY A 93 -13.43 -2.07 12.62
N PRO A 94 -12.84 -0.99 13.18
CA PRO A 94 -13.06 -0.57 14.56
C PRO A 94 -14.51 -0.48 15.00
N PHE A 95 -15.41 -0.02 14.12
CA PHE A 95 -16.80 0.21 14.46
C PHE A 95 -17.69 -1.04 14.39
N SER A 96 -17.16 -2.17 13.92
CA SER A 96 -17.85 -3.47 13.98
C SER A 96 -17.36 -4.36 15.13
N TRP A 97 -16.39 -3.91 15.92
CA TRP A 97 -15.90 -4.63 17.09
C TRP A 97 -16.90 -4.52 18.25
N PRO A 98 -17.38 -5.66 18.82
CA PRO A 98 -18.33 -5.64 19.93
C PRO A 98 -17.94 -4.72 21.09
N ARG A 99 -16.65 -4.68 21.46
CA ARG A 99 -16.18 -3.84 22.57
C ARG A 99 -16.18 -2.35 22.23
N THR A 100 -15.87 -1.98 20.99
CA THR A 100 -16.02 -0.59 20.52
C THR A 100 -17.47 -0.15 20.54
N ILE A 101 -18.37 -1.00 20.04
CA ILE A 101 -19.81 -0.72 20.01
C ILE A 101 -20.32 -0.48 21.44
N GLU A 102 -19.98 -1.37 22.37
CA GLU A 102 -20.35 -1.24 23.78
C GLU A 102 -19.81 0.06 24.40
N LEU A 103 -18.51 0.34 24.23
CA LEU A 103 -17.87 1.52 24.77
C LEU A 103 -18.53 2.81 24.27
N LEU A 104 -18.67 2.95 22.95
CA LEU A 104 -19.20 4.17 22.35
C LEU A 104 -20.67 4.40 22.72
N ASN A 105 -21.50 3.37 22.71
CA ASN A 105 -22.92 3.50 23.09
C ASN A 105 -23.08 3.79 24.59
N ALA A 106 -22.23 3.22 25.45
CA ALA A 106 -22.37 3.37 26.90
C ALA A 106 -21.78 4.68 27.42
N ALA A 107 -20.61 5.09 26.92
CA ALA A 107 -19.80 6.14 27.53
C ALA A 107 -19.71 7.45 26.71
N TYR A 108 -20.15 7.45 25.45
CA TYR A 108 -20.05 8.61 24.57
C TYR A 108 -21.40 8.99 23.99
N VAL A 109 -21.46 10.18 23.38
CA VAL A 109 -22.43 10.54 22.36
C VAL A 109 -21.74 10.39 21.00
N PRO A 110 -21.88 9.24 20.31
CA PRO A 110 -21.16 9.00 19.07
C PRO A 110 -21.82 9.71 17.89
N VAL A 111 -21.01 10.31 17.03
CA VAL A 111 -21.45 10.98 15.81
C VAL A 111 -20.50 10.67 14.65
N ARG A 112 -21.08 10.34 13.50
CA ARG A 112 -20.39 10.12 12.23
C ARG A 112 -20.88 11.19 11.27
N ALA A 113 -20.07 12.19 11.03
CA ALA A 113 -20.43 13.31 10.17
C ALA A 113 -19.19 13.85 9.46
N GLU A 114 -19.37 14.16 8.17
CA GLU A 114 -18.42 14.98 7.42
C GLU A 114 -18.34 16.37 8.03
N THR A 115 -17.21 17.04 7.84
CA THR A 115 -17.05 18.40 8.34
C THR A 115 -17.77 19.42 7.45
N THR A 116 -18.10 20.59 7.98
CA THR A 116 -18.45 21.78 7.20
C THR A 116 -17.32 22.79 7.23
N LYS A 117 -17.41 23.88 6.46
CA LYS A 117 -16.40 24.95 6.51
C LYS A 117 -16.31 25.57 7.92
N GLU A 118 -17.44 25.78 8.56
CA GLU A 118 -17.54 26.35 9.91
C GLU A 118 -16.91 25.41 10.95
N LEU A 119 -17.15 24.10 10.82
CA LEU A 119 -16.52 23.10 11.68
C LEU A 119 -15.01 23.00 11.42
N ASN A 120 -14.57 23.12 10.17
CA ASN A 120 -13.15 23.15 9.83
C ASN A 120 -12.43 24.33 10.48
N GLU A 121 -13.01 25.53 10.39
CA GLU A 121 -12.48 26.74 11.03
C GLU A 121 -12.47 26.60 12.56
N ARG A 122 -13.55 26.06 13.14
CA ARG A 122 -13.68 25.89 14.60
C ARG A 122 -12.67 24.90 15.19
N PHE A 123 -12.44 23.78 14.50
CA PHE A 123 -11.63 22.68 15.00
C PHE A 123 -10.29 22.51 14.25
N GLY A 124 -9.90 23.44 13.38
CA GLY A 124 -8.66 23.30 12.60
C GLY A 124 -8.61 22.01 11.78
N LEU A 125 -9.70 21.67 11.09
CA LEU A 125 -9.79 20.50 10.20
C LEU A 125 -9.54 20.95 8.76
N GLU A 126 -8.35 21.51 8.51
CA GLU A 126 -7.94 21.95 7.19
C GLU A 126 -7.31 20.80 6.40
N ARG A 127 -7.35 20.93 5.06
CA ARG A 127 -6.72 19.95 4.15
C ARG A 127 -5.25 19.81 4.52
N VAL A 128 -4.73 18.58 4.51
CA VAL A 128 -3.34 18.20 4.88
C VAL A 128 -2.91 18.48 6.33
N GLU A 129 -3.67 19.26 7.09
CA GLU A 129 -3.50 19.37 8.55
C GLU A 129 -4.18 18.21 9.25
N PHE A 130 -5.37 17.84 8.80
CA PHE A 130 -6.07 16.62 9.17
C PHE A 130 -6.16 15.72 7.94
N ILE A 131 -5.57 14.52 8.01
CA ILE A 131 -5.66 13.51 6.95
C ILE A 131 -6.62 12.42 7.40
N GLU A 132 -7.68 12.23 6.64
CA GLU A 132 -8.73 11.25 6.93
C GLU A 132 -8.25 9.80 6.69
N PRO A 133 -8.87 8.79 7.34
CA PRO A 133 -9.90 8.93 8.36
C PRO A 133 -9.29 9.31 9.71
N GLY A 134 -10.14 9.89 10.57
CA GLY A 134 -9.75 10.23 11.93
C GLY A 134 -10.96 10.47 12.83
N TYR A 135 -10.70 10.80 14.08
CA TYR A 135 -11.74 11.15 15.04
C TYR A 135 -11.29 12.24 16.02
N LEU A 136 -12.27 12.96 16.57
CA LEU A 136 -12.11 13.88 17.68
C LEU A 136 -12.89 13.36 18.89
N VAL A 137 -12.40 13.63 20.08
CA VAL A 137 -13.18 13.53 21.32
C VAL A 137 -13.42 14.93 21.83
N LEU A 138 -14.69 15.31 21.97
CA LEU A 138 -15.08 16.57 22.56
C LEU A 138 -15.54 16.35 24.00
N ALA A 139 -15.16 17.24 24.91
CA ALA A 139 -15.72 17.26 26.26
C ALA A 139 -17.23 17.59 26.22
N ALA A 140 -17.91 17.44 27.36
CA ALA A 140 -19.36 17.67 27.47
C ALA A 140 -19.77 19.12 27.11
N ASP A 141 -18.86 20.09 27.19
CA ASP A 141 -19.06 21.48 26.79
C ASP A 141 -18.80 21.74 25.28
N GLY A 142 -18.41 20.72 24.53
CA GLY A 142 -18.09 20.81 23.10
C GLY A 142 -16.71 21.36 22.77
N SER A 143 -15.82 21.50 23.76
CA SER A 143 -14.39 21.77 23.53
C SER A 143 -13.65 20.52 23.08
N GLU A 144 -12.66 20.65 22.19
CA GLU A 144 -11.84 19.53 21.77
C GLU A 144 -10.89 19.10 22.90
N ALA A 145 -10.98 17.83 23.28
CA ALA A 145 -10.14 17.25 24.32
C ALA A 145 -9.05 16.32 23.74
N TRP A 146 -9.32 15.70 22.60
CA TRP A 146 -8.39 14.77 21.93
C TRP A 146 -8.69 14.68 20.43
N ARG A 147 -7.67 14.36 19.63
CA ARG A 147 -7.83 14.01 18.21
C ARG A 147 -6.87 12.91 17.75
N VAL A 148 -7.26 12.19 16.72
CA VAL A 148 -6.42 11.27 15.94
C VAL A 148 -6.77 11.42 14.47
N ASP A 149 -5.77 11.64 13.61
CA ASP A 149 -5.86 11.62 12.14
C ASP A 149 -4.96 10.51 11.57
N GLN A 150 -4.91 10.30 10.25
CA GLN A 150 -3.99 9.35 9.60
C GLN A 150 -4.12 7.91 10.08
N ILE A 151 -5.35 7.47 10.34
CA ILE A 151 -5.61 6.12 10.81
C ILE A 151 -5.57 5.17 9.59
N THR A 152 -4.50 4.39 9.47
CA THR A 152 -4.28 3.45 8.35
C THR A 152 -4.04 2.02 8.80
N THR A 153 -4.03 1.73 10.10
CA THR A 153 -3.89 0.37 10.60
C THR A 153 -4.76 0.22 11.82
N PHE A 154 -5.48 -0.89 11.92
CA PHE A 154 -6.50 -1.11 12.93
C PHE A 154 -6.06 -2.23 13.87
N HIS A 155 -6.11 -1.94 15.17
CA HIS A 155 -5.87 -2.92 16.20
C HIS A 155 -6.77 -2.61 17.41
N PRO A 156 -7.54 -3.59 17.93
CA PRO A 156 -8.52 -3.36 18.99
C PRO A 156 -7.96 -2.58 20.19
N ARG A 157 -6.81 -3.01 20.71
CA ARG A 157 -6.19 -2.36 21.86
C ARG A 157 -5.72 -0.94 21.60
N GLN A 158 -5.11 -0.69 20.43
CA GLN A 158 -4.55 0.63 20.11
C GLN A 158 -5.67 1.65 19.94
N PHE A 159 -6.80 1.22 19.37
CA PHE A 159 -7.97 2.06 19.18
C PHE A 159 -8.75 2.31 20.48
N LEU A 160 -8.97 1.27 21.28
CA LEU A 160 -9.84 1.33 22.46
C LEU A 160 -9.17 1.93 23.69
N GLN A 161 -7.89 1.64 23.93
CA GLN A 161 -7.21 2.04 25.17
C GLN A 161 -7.25 3.56 25.42
N PRO A 162 -6.98 4.44 24.44
CA PRO A 162 -7.09 5.89 24.66
C PRO A 162 -8.52 6.32 25.01
N LEU A 163 -9.52 5.74 24.36
CA LEU A 163 -10.94 6.05 24.60
C LEU A 163 -11.36 5.60 26.01
N GLU A 164 -11.06 4.36 26.40
CA GLU A 164 -11.37 3.85 27.74
C GLU A 164 -10.72 4.69 28.83
N SER A 165 -9.44 5.05 28.64
CA SER A 165 -8.70 5.90 29.57
C SER A 165 -9.34 7.29 29.70
N PHE A 166 -9.81 7.86 28.60
CA PHE A 166 -10.45 9.18 28.59
C PHE A 166 -11.71 9.23 29.45
N VAL A 167 -12.55 8.19 29.41
CA VAL A 167 -13.78 8.10 30.24
C VAL A 167 -13.53 7.47 31.61
N GLY A 168 -12.28 7.36 32.05
CA GLY A 168 -11.91 6.82 33.36
C GLY A 168 -12.20 5.33 33.53
N ARG A 169 -12.36 4.57 32.45
CA ARG A 169 -12.47 3.10 32.49
C ARG A 169 -11.06 2.51 32.49
N THR A 170 -10.87 1.46 33.29
CA THR A 170 -9.63 0.67 33.23
C THR A 170 -9.54 -0.01 31.87
N PRO A 171 -8.50 0.26 31.06
CA PRO A 171 -8.38 -0.41 29.78
C PRO A 171 -8.25 -1.93 29.97
N ILE A 172 -9.05 -2.71 29.26
CA ILE A 172 -8.91 -4.17 29.29
C ILE A 172 -7.67 -4.54 28.47
N ASP A 173 -6.78 -5.29 29.10
CA ASP A 173 -5.57 -5.85 28.52
C ASP A 173 -5.92 -6.98 27.53
N SER A 174 -6.41 -6.60 26.35
CA SER A 174 -6.79 -7.54 25.30
C SER A 174 -6.59 -6.94 23.92
N ASP A 175 -5.97 -7.73 23.04
CA ASP A 175 -5.76 -7.43 21.63
C ASP A 175 -6.93 -7.87 20.74
N LEU A 176 -8.00 -8.40 21.34
CA LEU A 176 -9.14 -8.98 20.65
C LEU A 176 -10.32 -7.99 20.56
N PRO A 177 -11.15 -8.09 19.51
CA PRO A 177 -12.20 -7.11 19.21
C PRO A 177 -13.45 -7.23 20.11
N GLY A 178 -13.56 -8.29 20.91
CA GLY A 178 -14.78 -8.65 21.62
C GLY A 178 -14.62 -8.85 23.12
N SER A 179 -15.58 -9.54 23.70
CA SER A 179 -15.65 -9.89 25.13
C SER A 179 -14.77 -11.09 25.51
N VAL A 180 -14.31 -11.85 24.52
CA VAL A 180 -13.37 -12.95 24.71
C VAL A 180 -11.97 -12.40 24.89
N THR A 181 -11.38 -12.62 26.07
CA THR A 181 -9.97 -12.33 26.36
C THR A 181 -9.08 -13.51 26.02
N VAL A 182 -7.76 -13.30 25.93
CA VAL A 182 -6.77 -14.37 25.71
C VAL A 182 -6.81 -15.39 26.88
N GLU A 183 -6.96 -14.94 28.11
CA GLU A 183 -7.13 -15.81 29.29
C GLU A 183 -8.40 -16.64 29.19
N ARG A 184 -9.50 -16.04 28.72
CA ARG A 184 -10.75 -16.78 28.49
C ARG A 184 -10.58 -17.77 27.34
N LEU A 185 -9.83 -17.44 26.29
CA LEU A 185 -9.45 -18.39 25.24
C LEU A 185 -8.73 -19.59 25.84
N LYS A 186 -7.74 -19.37 26.71
CA LYS A 186 -6.97 -20.45 27.36
C LYS A 186 -7.85 -21.43 28.17
N SER A 187 -9.05 -21.03 28.59
CA SER A 187 -10.01 -21.88 29.32
C SER A 187 -10.78 -22.87 28.45
N PHE A 188 -10.84 -22.67 27.12
CA PHE A 188 -11.45 -23.64 26.22
C PHE A 188 -10.48 -24.81 25.97
N PRO A 189 -10.98 -26.06 25.80
CA PRO A 189 -10.13 -27.24 25.60
C PRO A 189 -9.06 -27.11 24.52
N THR A 190 -9.26 -26.23 23.53
CA THR A 190 -8.35 -25.96 22.41
C THR A 190 -8.01 -24.48 22.26
N GLY A 191 -8.52 -23.61 23.14
CA GLY A 191 -8.27 -22.18 23.04
C GLY A 191 -6.89 -21.77 23.57
N ALA A 192 -6.17 -22.64 24.29
CA ALA A 192 -4.74 -22.45 24.56
C ALA A 192 -3.88 -22.52 23.28
N ALA A 193 -4.20 -23.44 22.35
CA ALA A 193 -3.52 -23.52 21.06
C ALA A 193 -3.88 -22.33 20.16
N LEU A 194 -5.15 -21.86 20.20
CA LEU A 194 -5.56 -20.64 19.51
C LEU A 194 -4.87 -19.39 20.08
N ALA A 195 -4.82 -19.26 21.40
CA ALA A 195 -4.12 -18.16 22.05
C ALA A 195 -2.64 -18.16 21.68
N GLN A 196 -1.98 -19.32 21.74
CA GLN A 196 -0.59 -19.46 21.31
C GLN A 196 -0.41 -19.08 19.84
N ALA A 197 -1.32 -19.48 18.96
CA ALA A 197 -1.28 -19.15 17.54
C ALA A 197 -1.51 -17.67 17.25
N LEU A 198 -2.44 -17.01 17.94
CA LEU A 198 -2.63 -15.56 17.89
C LEU A 198 -1.39 -14.82 18.42
N GLU A 199 -0.81 -15.30 19.52
CA GLU A 199 0.40 -14.73 20.15
C GLU A 199 1.66 -14.91 19.30
N SER A 200 1.82 -16.05 18.62
CA SER A 200 3.05 -16.44 17.90
C SER A 200 2.95 -16.41 16.37
N GLY A 201 1.75 -16.20 15.82
CA GLY A 201 1.47 -16.32 14.39
C GLY A 201 1.60 -17.75 13.84
N THR A 202 1.61 -18.77 14.68
CA THR A 202 1.74 -20.18 14.25
C THR A 202 0.40 -20.78 13.84
N ARG A 203 0.40 -21.74 12.91
CA ARG A 203 -0.81 -22.42 12.44
C ARG A 203 -1.42 -23.33 13.52
N VAL A 204 -2.75 -23.28 13.67
CA VAL A 204 -3.52 -24.25 14.47
C VAL A 204 -4.10 -25.34 13.58
N GLU A 205 -4.11 -26.60 14.05
CA GLU A 205 -4.69 -27.72 13.31
C GLU A 205 -6.24 -27.68 13.26
N ARG A 206 -6.80 -27.97 12.08
CA ARG A 206 -8.25 -27.90 11.76
C ARG A 206 -9.12 -28.75 12.70
N VAL A 207 -8.63 -29.92 13.10
CA VAL A 207 -9.36 -30.87 13.96
C VAL A 207 -9.51 -30.32 15.38
N ALA A 208 -8.47 -29.70 15.93
CA ALA A 208 -8.50 -29.06 17.25
C ALA A 208 -9.48 -27.87 17.27
N MET A 209 -9.53 -27.08 16.20
CA MET A 209 -10.46 -25.93 16.13
C MET A 209 -11.93 -26.35 16.04
N ARG A 210 -12.28 -27.38 15.26
CA ARG A 210 -13.69 -27.84 15.19
C ARG A 210 -14.18 -28.48 16.49
N ALA A 211 -13.32 -29.16 17.24
CA ALA A 211 -13.68 -29.71 18.56
C ALA A 211 -14.02 -28.61 19.60
N ALA A 212 -13.52 -27.38 19.41
CA ALA A 212 -13.79 -26.22 20.27
C ALA A 212 -15.22 -25.66 20.14
N ILE A 213 -15.80 -25.76 18.95
CA ILE A 213 -17.03 -25.06 18.56
C ILE A 213 -18.29 -25.75 19.13
N GLY A 214 -18.14 -26.91 19.79
CA GLY A 214 -19.25 -27.72 20.34
C GLY A 214 -19.91 -27.23 21.63
N GLY A 215 -19.82 -25.95 22.01
CA GLY A 215 -20.38 -25.38 23.25
C GLY A 215 -21.12 -24.03 23.07
N GLU A 216 -21.67 -23.45 24.14
CA GLU A 216 -22.60 -22.30 24.16
C GLU A 216 -21.96 -20.92 23.87
N ILE A 217 -20.87 -20.85 23.10
CA ILE A 217 -20.23 -19.58 22.67
C ILE A 217 -19.45 -19.84 21.35
N VAL A 218 -19.19 -18.94 20.40
CA VAL A 218 -19.28 -17.46 20.29
C VAL A 218 -19.21 -17.10 18.79
N PRO A 219 -20.01 -16.13 18.29
CA PRO A 219 -19.71 -15.41 17.05
C PRO A 219 -18.24 -14.93 16.94
N GLU A 220 -17.67 -14.49 18.07
CA GLU A 220 -16.26 -14.07 18.17
C GLU A 220 -15.25 -15.20 17.92
N LEU A 221 -15.55 -16.45 18.30
CA LEU A 221 -14.65 -17.58 18.05
C LEU A 221 -14.62 -17.95 16.57
N LEU A 222 -15.79 -18.02 15.91
CA LEU A 222 -15.86 -18.24 14.46
C LEU A 222 -15.10 -17.14 13.71
N PHE A 223 -15.25 -15.89 14.15
CA PHE A 223 -14.51 -14.76 13.62
C PHE A 223 -12.99 -14.94 13.76
N LEU A 224 -12.49 -15.13 15.00
CA LEU A 224 -11.06 -15.25 15.30
C LEU A 224 -10.43 -16.49 14.67
N PHE A 225 -11.17 -17.59 14.58
CA PHE A 225 -10.72 -18.78 13.86
C PHE A 225 -10.57 -18.54 12.36
N GLY A 226 -11.47 -17.76 11.75
CA GLY A 226 -11.33 -17.36 10.36
C GLY A 226 -10.13 -16.44 10.14
N VAL A 227 -9.91 -15.46 11.03
CA VAL A 227 -8.70 -14.60 11.04
C VAL A 227 -7.43 -15.45 11.04
N GLN A 228 -7.34 -16.42 11.95
CA GLN A 228 -6.18 -17.31 12.06
C GLN A 228 -6.00 -18.22 10.86
N ALA A 229 -7.10 -18.71 10.27
CA ALA A 229 -7.04 -19.50 9.05
C ALA A 229 -6.45 -18.70 7.89
N HIS A 230 -6.87 -17.46 7.69
CA HIS A 230 -6.32 -16.56 6.67
C HIS A 230 -4.84 -16.26 6.91
N GLN A 231 -4.45 -15.85 8.12
CA GLN A 231 -3.05 -15.58 8.45
C GLN A 231 -2.12 -16.80 8.29
N ALA A 232 -2.68 -18.01 8.39
CA ALA A 232 -1.96 -19.25 8.18
C ALA A 232 -1.95 -19.73 6.71
N GLY A 233 -2.45 -18.94 5.76
CA GLY A 233 -2.56 -19.29 4.34
C GLY A 233 -3.57 -20.40 4.07
N ASN A 234 -4.67 -20.44 4.82
CA ASN A 234 -5.76 -21.41 4.66
C ASN A 234 -7.08 -20.69 4.36
N ASP A 235 -7.09 -19.92 3.27
CA ASP A 235 -8.17 -19.01 2.89
C ASP A 235 -9.51 -19.72 2.72
N ALA A 236 -9.52 -20.89 2.07
CA ALA A 236 -10.74 -21.66 1.87
C ALA A 236 -11.44 -21.97 3.20
N TRP A 237 -10.68 -22.36 4.22
CA TRP A 237 -11.23 -22.65 5.53
C TRP A 237 -11.64 -21.39 6.30
N GLY A 238 -10.88 -20.30 6.19
CA GLY A 238 -11.28 -19.00 6.75
C GLY A 238 -12.63 -18.55 6.22
N ARG A 239 -12.83 -18.66 4.90
CA ARG A 239 -14.11 -18.36 4.23
C ARG A 239 -15.24 -19.27 4.68
N GLU A 240 -15.00 -20.57 4.87
CA GLU A 240 -15.99 -21.50 5.41
C GLU A 240 -16.48 -21.06 6.81
N LEU A 241 -15.55 -20.73 7.71
CA LEU A 241 -15.87 -20.33 9.09
C LEU A 241 -16.67 -19.02 9.16
N TRP A 242 -16.32 -18.05 8.32
CA TRP A 242 -17.04 -16.78 8.23
C TRP A 242 -18.40 -16.92 7.56
N THR A 243 -18.53 -17.80 6.58
CA THR A 243 -19.84 -18.15 6.01
C THR A 243 -20.75 -18.79 7.07
N GLU A 244 -20.19 -19.68 7.91
CA GLU A 244 -20.92 -20.26 9.04
C GLU A 244 -21.35 -19.20 10.07
N LEU A 245 -20.49 -18.22 10.37
CA LEU A 245 -20.81 -17.08 11.23
C LEU A 245 -22.01 -16.29 10.69
N MET A 246 -21.99 -15.93 9.40
CA MET A 246 -23.09 -15.22 8.75
C MET A 246 -24.41 -16.00 8.78
N ALA A 247 -24.34 -17.32 8.54
CA ALA A 247 -25.52 -18.17 8.50
C ALA A 247 -26.15 -18.38 9.89
N LYS A 248 -25.33 -18.56 10.93
CA LYS A 248 -25.80 -18.87 12.29
C LYS A 248 -26.11 -17.64 13.13
N HIS A 249 -25.46 -16.51 12.85
CA HIS A 249 -25.56 -15.29 13.64
C HIS A 249 -25.76 -14.04 12.78
N PRO A 250 -26.76 -14.00 11.87
CA PRO A 250 -26.89 -12.96 10.85
C PRO A 250 -27.09 -11.54 11.41
N ASP A 251 -27.53 -11.40 12.66
CA ASP A 251 -27.75 -10.11 13.32
C ASP A 251 -26.56 -9.67 14.19
N HIS A 252 -25.55 -10.51 14.34
CA HIS A 252 -24.38 -10.18 15.16
C HIS A 252 -23.45 -9.21 14.39
N PRO A 253 -22.87 -8.16 15.02
CA PRO A 253 -21.99 -7.21 14.34
C PRO A 253 -20.83 -7.85 13.57
N LEU A 254 -20.22 -8.90 14.13
CA LEU A 254 -19.17 -9.65 13.46
C LEU A 254 -19.64 -10.41 12.20
N ALA A 255 -20.92 -10.78 12.08
CA ALA A 255 -21.45 -11.35 10.84
C ALA A 255 -21.48 -10.29 9.71
N HIS A 256 -21.86 -9.05 10.03
CA HIS A 256 -21.83 -7.94 9.07
C HIS A 256 -20.38 -7.59 8.67
N LYS A 257 -19.45 -7.61 9.64
CA LYS A 257 -18.02 -7.43 9.37
C LYS A 257 -17.50 -8.48 8.40
N VAL A 258 -17.72 -9.77 8.66
CA VAL A 258 -17.17 -10.80 7.77
C VAL A 258 -17.83 -10.82 6.41
N ALA A 259 -19.08 -10.35 6.29
CA ALA A 259 -19.69 -10.12 4.97
C ALA A 259 -18.89 -9.08 4.17
N MET A 260 -18.47 -7.97 4.79
CA MET A 260 -17.58 -6.99 4.16
C MET A 260 -16.24 -7.62 3.74
N GLU A 261 -15.63 -8.44 4.59
CA GLU A 261 -14.38 -9.15 4.25
C GLU A 261 -14.56 -10.07 3.05
N LEU A 262 -15.56 -10.95 3.06
CA LEU A 262 -15.79 -11.93 2.01
C LEU A 262 -16.13 -11.30 0.66
N GLU A 263 -16.76 -10.13 0.67
CA GLU A 263 -17.11 -9.32 -0.50
C GLU A 263 -15.95 -8.42 -0.99
N GLY A 264 -14.81 -8.41 -0.29
CA GLY A 264 -13.61 -7.65 -0.68
C GLY A 264 -13.62 -6.17 -0.28
N HIS A 265 -14.54 -5.76 0.61
CA HIS A 265 -14.68 -4.41 1.16
C HIS A 265 -14.08 -4.24 2.55
N GLY A 266 -13.79 -5.35 3.23
CA GLY A 266 -13.30 -5.36 4.60
C GLY A 266 -11.80 -5.04 4.70
N PRO A 267 -11.37 -4.41 5.80
CA PRO A 267 -9.99 -4.01 5.99
C PRO A 267 -9.05 -5.16 6.36
N PHE A 268 -9.55 -6.27 6.91
CA PHE A 268 -8.67 -7.36 7.36
C PHE A 268 -8.06 -8.11 6.18
N LEU A 269 -8.86 -8.55 5.20
CA LEU A 269 -8.31 -9.21 4.00
C LEU A 269 -7.50 -8.25 3.11
N ARG A 270 -7.66 -6.94 3.32
CA ARG A 270 -6.84 -5.89 2.70
C ARG A 270 -5.58 -5.55 3.52
N GLY A 271 -5.34 -6.27 4.63
CA GLY A 271 -4.16 -6.11 5.47
C GLY A 271 -4.19 -4.90 6.41
N PHE A 272 -5.23 -4.07 6.41
CA PHE A 272 -5.34 -2.88 7.26
C PHE A 272 -5.68 -3.19 8.72
N GLU A 273 -6.06 -4.43 9.05
CA GLU A 273 -6.44 -4.83 10.40
C GLU A 273 -5.62 -6.01 10.92
N VAL A 274 -5.15 -5.90 12.16
CA VAL A 274 -4.26 -6.88 12.80
C VAL A 274 -4.69 -7.19 14.23
N TYR A 275 -4.37 -8.40 14.69
CA TYR A 275 -4.80 -8.95 16.00
C TYR A 275 -3.64 -9.57 16.81
N GLY A 276 -2.40 -9.29 16.40
CA GLY A 276 -1.20 -9.76 17.11
C GLY A 276 -0.86 -8.84 18.28
N PRO A 277 -0.09 -9.33 19.27
CA PRO A 277 0.26 -8.55 20.45
C PRO A 277 1.06 -7.29 20.09
N LEU A 278 0.72 -6.17 20.73
CA LEU A 278 1.45 -4.91 20.58
C LEU A 278 2.53 -4.73 21.65
N LYS A 279 3.64 -4.09 21.28
CA LYS A 279 4.69 -3.72 22.24
C LYS A 279 4.17 -2.67 23.21
N ALA A 280 4.56 -2.75 24.49
CA ALA A 280 4.20 -1.72 25.47
C ALA A 280 4.67 -0.31 25.06
N SER A 281 5.83 -0.21 24.39
CA SER A 281 6.36 1.06 23.88
C SER A 281 5.46 1.71 22.82
N VAL A 282 4.80 0.90 22.00
CA VAL A 282 3.85 1.35 20.97
C VAL A 282 2.61 1.96 21.62
N LEU A 283 2.07 1.29 22.65
CA LEU A 283 0.89 1.75 23.38
C LEU A 283 1.14 3.01 24.22
N ALA A 284 2.40 3.29 24.56
CA ALA A 284 2.81 4.44 25.36
C ALA A 284 3.05 5.71 24.53
N GLN A 285 3.13 5.61 23.20
CA GLN A 285 3.41 6.73 22.31
C GLN A 285 2.11 7.26 21.68
N PRO A 286 1.67 8.49 22.00
CA PRO A 286 0.68 9.17 21.16
C PRO A 286 1.38 9.61 19.86
N GLY A 287 1.41 8.73 18.86
CA GLY A 287 1.88 9.06 17.51
C GLY A 287 0.84 9.88 16.73
N ARG A 288 1.26 10.47 15.61
CA ARG A 288 0.32 11.00 14.61
C ARG A 288 -0.32 9.80 13.91
N GLY A 289 -1.59 9.56 14.22
CA GLY A 289 -2.32 8.39 13.73
C GLY A 289 -1.77 7.07 14.24
N THR A 290 -1.52 6.14 13.32
CA THR A 290 -1.17 4.74 13.62
C THR A 290 0.33 4.44 13.48
N GLN A 291 1.14 5.46 13.17
CA GLN A 291 2.59 5.35 13.12
C GLN A 291 3.18 5.23 14.53
N SER A 292 4.17 4.34 14.71
CA SER A 292 4.91 4.20 15.96
C SER A 292 6.40 4.38 15.73
N ALA A 293 6.81 5.65 15.77
CA ALA A 293 8.18 6.05 15.50
C ALA A 293 9.17 5.45 16.51
N SER A 294 10.24 4.83 15.99
CA SER A 294 11.34 4.29 16.79
C SER A 294 10.92 3.18 17.78
N ALA A 295 9.74 2.58 17.63
CA ALA A 295 9.31 1.47 18.48
C ALA A 295 9.92 0.12 18.10
N PHE A 296 10.54 0.04 16.91
CA PHE A 296 11.03 -1.20 16.32
C PHE A 296 12.49 -1.08 15.90
N GLU A 297 13.26 -2.10 16.27
CA GLU A 297 14.58 -2.33 15.71
C GLU A 297 14.48 -2.93 14.31
N ALA A 298 15.51 -2.76 13.49
CA ALA A 298 15.49 -3.24 12.10
C ALA A 298 15.19 -4.75 11.97
N ALA A 299 15.71 -5.58 12.86
CA ALA A 299 15.42 -7.01 12.86
C ALA A 299 13.94 -7.31 13.16
N GLU A 300 13.29 -6.48 13.97
CA GLU A 300 11.86 -6.60 14.27
C GLU A 300 11.02 -6.18 13.07
N VAL A 301 11.38 -5.08 12.42
CA VAL A 301 10.74 -4.61 11.17
C VAL A 301 10.82 -5.67 10.07
N TRP A 302 12.01 -6.27 9.85
CA TRP A 302 12.16 -7.35 8.87
C TRP A 302 11.28 -8.56 9.20
N ARG A 303 11.25 -8.99 10.48
CA ARG A 303 10.43 -10.12 10.90
C ARG A 303 8.93 -9.83 10.73
N ALA A 304 8.47 -8.67 11.19
CA ALA A 304 7.08 -8.24 11.08
C ALA A 304 6.65 -8.12 9.62
N GLY A 305 7.43 -7.42 8.78
CA GLY A 305 7.11 -7.24 7.37
C GLY A 305 7.07 -8.55 6.59
N ILE A 306 7.98 -9.49 6.84
CA ILE A 306 7.96 -10.81 6.18
C ILE A 306 6.78 -11.66 6.66
N GLN A 307 6.46 -11.63 7.95
CA GLN A 307 5.27 -12.30 8.46
C GLN A 307 3.99 -11.73 7.84
N PHE A 308 3.90 -10.40 7.74
CA PHE A 308 2.77 -9.69 7.14
C PHE A 308 2.61 -10.06 5.66
N LEU A 309 3.66 -9.94 4.85
CA LEU A 309 3.60 -10.30 3.42
C LEU A 309 3.19 -11.75 3.23
N ARG A 310 3.71 -12.68 4.04
CA ARG A 310 3.31 -14.10 3.97
C ARG A 310 1.84 -14.34 4.32
N GLY A 311 1.31 -13.60 5.29
CA GLY A 311 -0.10 -13.71 5.70
C GLY A 311 -1.07 -13.07 4.71
N LEU A 312 -0.58 -12.18 3.85
CA LEU A 312 -1.39 -11.46 2.85
C LEU A 312 -1.28 -12.05 1.44
N GLN A 313 -0.21 -12.79 1.15
CA GLN A 313 0.00 -13.41 -0.16
C GLN A 313 -1.09 -14.46 -0.44
N ASN A 314 -1.74 -14.35 -1.60
CA ASN A 314 -2.78 -15.28 -2.01
C ASN A 314 -2.20 -16.62 -2.50
N ASP A 315 -3.07 -17.62 -2.70
CA ASP A 315 -2.68 -18.97 -3.19
C ASP A 315 -1.97 -18.95 -4.55
N ALA A 316 -2.22 -17.95 -5.40
CA ALA A 316 -1.55 -17.77 -6.68
C ALA A 316 -0.14 -17.17 -6.52
N GLY A 317 0.17 -16.59 -5.37
CA GLY A 317 1.44 -15.95 -5.05
C GLY A 317 1.46 -14.42 -5.21
N GLY A 318 0.33 -13.82 -5.58
CA GLY A 318 0.17 -12.39 -5.76
C GLY A 318 -0.26 -11.65 -4.49
N PHE A 319 -0.21 -10.32 -4.57
CA PHE A 319 -0.65 -9.37 -3.55
C PHE A 319 -1.70 -8.44 -4.15
N GLU A 320 -2.91 -8.49 -3.61
CA GLU A 320 -4.11 -7.86 -4.20
C GLU A 320 -4.81 -6.91 -3.21
N ASP A 321 -4.10 -6.42 -2.19
CA ASP A 321 -4.63 -5.47 -1.21
C ASP A 321 -4.82 -4.06 -1.80
N SER A 322 -4.04 -3.69 -2.82
CA SER A 322 -4.22 -2.45 -3.56
C SER A 322 -5.59 -2.37 -4.21
N TYR A 323 -6.20 -1.19 -4.12
CA TYR A 323 -7.44 -0.87 -4.81
C TYR A 323 -7.25 0.23 -5.86
N TYR A 324 -5.98 0.53 -6.23
CA TYR A 324 -5.61 1.60 -7.16
C TYR A 324 -6.38 1.54 -8.49
N ASP A 325 -7.16 2.57 -8.78
CA ASP A 325 -8.11 2.63 -9.89
C ASP A 325 -8.12 3.99 -10.58
N PHE A 326 -7.04 4.78 -10.50
CA PHE A 326 -7.00 6.12 -11.10
C PHE A 326 -7.26 6.07 -12.61
N GLY A 327 -6.56 5.19 -13.34
CA GLY A 327 -6.82 4.90 -14.76
C GLY A 327 -8.11 4.10 -15.02
N GLY A 328 -8.73 3.54 -13.98
CA GLY A 328 -9.90 2.66 -14.08
C GLY A 328 -9.68 1.31 -13.39
N THR A 329 -10.78 0.61 -13.07
CA THR A 329 -10.71 -0.69 -12.37
C THR A 329 -10.10 -1.79 -13.22
N ASP A 330 -10.12 -1.63 -14.55
CA ASP A 330 -9.46 -2.52 -15.50
C ASP A 330 -7.92 -2.52 -15.41
N GLY A 331 -7.30 -1.48 -14.83
CA GLY A 331 -5.86 -1.44 -14.58
C GLY A 331 -5.38 -2.24 -13.36
N LEU A 332 -6.30 -2.64 -12.45
CA LEU A 332 -5.94 -3.31 -11.19
C LEU A 332 -5.05 -4.55 -11.33
N PRO A 333 -5.29 -5.47 -12.29
CA PRO A 333 -4.42 -6.63 -12.46
C PRO A 333 -2.94 -6.24 -12.67
N ASN A 334 -2.69 -5.17 -13.41
CA ASN A 334 -1.33 -4.69 -13.66
C ASN A 334 -0.72 -4.03 -12.42
N VAL A 335 -1.53 -3.31 -11.63
CA VAL A 335 -1.11 -2.80 -10.31
C VAL A 335 -0.76 -3.96 -9.38
N HIS A 336 -1.56 -5.02 -9.32
CA HIS A 336 -1.31 -6.20 -8.48
C HIS A 336 -0.01 -6.90 -8.88
N VAL A 337 0.28 -7.01 -10.18
CA VAL A 337 1.56 -7.53 -10.66
C VAL A 337 2.73 -6.62 -10.27
N ALA A 338 2.59 -5.30 -10.39
CA ALA A 338 3.61 -4.35 -9.97
C ALA A 338 3.92 -4.44 -8.47
N VAL A 339 2.88 -4.43 -7.62
CA VAL A 339 3.01 -4.58 -6.16
C VAL A 339 3.59 -5.94 -5.79
N SER A 340 3.18 -7.00 -6.47
CA SER A 340 3.72 -8.34 -6.27
C SER A 340 5.20 -8.43 -6.62
N ALA A 341 5.66 -7.70 -7.64
CA ALA A 341 7.08 -7.64 -7.99
C ALA A 341 7.90 -6.91 -6.92
N VAL A 342 7.39 -5.79 -6.39
CA VAL A 342 8.00 -5.08 -5.25
C VAL A 342 8.11 -5.98 -4.02
N CYS A 343 7.03 -6.69 -3.68
CA CYS A 343 7.03 -7.64 -2.56
C CYS A 343 7.97 -8.81 -2.82
N GLY A 344 8.01 -9.33 -4.05
CA GLY A 344 8.92 -10.39 -4.49
C GLY A 344 10.40 -10.02 -4.31
N ILE A 345 10.78 -8.77 -4.60
CA ILE A 345 12.15 -8.28 -4.36
C ILE A 345 12.48 -8.27 -2.86
N ALA A 346 11.56 -7.77 -2.03
CA ALA A 346 11.73 -7.78 -0.57
C ALA A 346 11.85 -9.22 -0.02
N LEU A 347 11.01 -10.14 -0.52
CA LEU A 347 11.03 -11.55 -0.17
C LEU A 347 12.32 -12.25 -0.64
N GLU A 348 12.88 -11.88 -1.80
CA GLU A 348 14.15 -12.47 -2.26
C GLU A 348 15.29 -12.14 -1.29
N HIS A 349 15.43 -10.86 -0.94
CA HIS A 349 16.44 -10.43 0.02
C HIS A 349 16.25 -11.08 1.41
N ALA A 350 15.01 -11.34 1.81
CA ALA A 350 14.70 -12.05 3.04
C ALA A 350 14.84 -13.57 2.93
N GLY A 351 14.71 -14.15 1.73
CA GLY A 351 14.85 -15.58 1.45
C GLY A 351 16.26 -16.08 1.71
N HIS A 352 17.27 -15.21 1.60
CA HIS A 352 18.63 -15.50 2.08
C HIS A 352 18.74 -15.59 3.61
N ARG A 353 17.73 -15.11 4.35
CA ARG A 353 17.71 -15.06 5.82
C ARG A 353 16.81 -16.12 6.45
N SER A 354 15.79 -16.62 5.73
CA SER A 354 14.84 -17.59 6.30
C SER A 354 14.09 -18.42 5.23
N GLU A 355 13.87 -19.70 5.54
CA GLU A 355 13.10 -20.64 4.70
C GLU A 355 11.66 -20.20 4.44
N PRO A 356 10.90 -19.66 5.42
CA PRO A 356 9.53 -19.20 5.15
C PRO A 356 9.45 -18.04 4.16
N ALA A 357 10.48 -17.17 4.10
CA ALA A 357 10.56 -16.12 3.09
C ALA A 357 10.87 -16.69 1.70
N ARG A 358 11.73 -17.72 1.63
CA ARG A 358 12.05 -18.42 0.37
C ARG A 358 10.81 -19.05 -0.26
N ALA A 359 9.97 -19.73 0.54
CA ALA A 359 8.72 -20.32 0.04
C ALA A 359 7.74 -19.28 -0.52
N ALA A 360 7.61 -18.12 0.13
CA ALA A 360 6.76 -17.02 -0.34
C ALA A 360 7.34 -16.33 -1.59
N PHE A 361 8.67 -16.22 -1.67
CA PHE A 361 9.35 -15.78 -2.88
C PHE A 361 9.05 -16.72 -4.07
N ASP A 362 9.08 -18.04 -3.86
CA ASP A 362 8.79 -19.00 -4.94
C ASP A 362 7.36 -18.91 -5.46
N LEU A 363 6.40 -18.59 -4.59
CA LEU A 363 5.02 -18.26 -4.97
C LEU A 363 4.98 -16.97 -5.80
N ALA A 364 5.60 -15.89 -5.32
CA ALA A 364 5.65 -14.61 -6.04
C ALA A 364 6.31 -14.75 -7.41
N ARG A 365 7.41 -15.51 -7.50
CA ARG A 365 8.09 -15.81 -8.77
C ARG A 365 7.14 -16.47 -9.77
N ARG A 366 6.35 -17.45 -9.37
CA ARG A 366 5.38 -18.11 -10.26
C ARG A 366 4.31 -17.14 -10.75
N TYR A 367 3.75 -16.35 -9.84
CA TYR A 367 2.77 -15.32 -10.17
C TYR A 367 3.32 -14.31 -11.19
N LEU A 368 4.55 -13.82 -10.97
CA LEU A 368 5.19 -12.80 -11.80
C LEU A 368 5.68 -13.31 -13.16
N LEU A 369 5.82 -14.63 -13.35
CA LEU A 369 6.20 -15.22 -14.63
C LEU A 369 4.99 -15.62 -15.48
N ASP A 370 3.79 -15.62 -14.90
CA ASP A 370 2.54 -15.90 -15.61
C ASP A 370 1.97 -14.62 -16.23
N ASP A 371 2.01 -14.54 -17.56
CA ASP A 371 1.49 -13.38 -18.29
C ASP A 371 -0.05 -13.28 -18.26
N SER A 372 -0.77 -14.33 -17.83
CA SER A 372 -2.23 -14.26 -17.69
C SER A 372 -2.68 -13.36 -16.52
N ASN A 373 -1.76 -12.98 -15.63
CA ASN A 373 -2.00 -12.01 -14.58
C ASN A 373 -1.91 -10.55 -15.06
N ILE A 374 -1.43 -10.31 -16.29
CA ILE A 374 -1.38 -8.98 -16.90
C ILE A 374 -2.69 -8.73 -17.65
N ASN A 375 -3.25 -7.53 -17.52
CA ASN A 375 -4.26 -7.05 -18.44
C ASN A 375 -3.59 -6.33 -19.62
N PRO A 376 -3.54 -6.93 -20.82
CA PRO A 376 -2.90 -6.30 -21.97
C PRO A 376 -3.73 -5.19 -22.62
N SER A 377 -4.99 -5.02 -22.19
CA SER A 377 -5.89 -3.98 -22.71
C SER A 377 -5.78 -2.67 -21.93
N ASP A 378 -5.04 -2.67 -20.83
CA ASP A 378 -4.76 -1.48 -20.03
C ASP A 378 -3.52 -0.78 -20.56
N SER A 379 -3.65 0.51 -20.88
CA SER A 379 -2.56 1.34 -21.42
C SER A 379 -1.82 2.16 -20.36
N ASP A 380 -2.35 2.32 -19.15
CA ASP A 380 -1.78 3.20 -18.12
C ASP A 380 -0.94 2.45 -17.08
N GLU A 381 -1.38 1.28 -16.60
CA GLU A 381 -0.70 0.56 -15.50
C GLU A 381 0.17 -0.59 -15.96
N GLN A 382 -0.01 -1.06 -17.21
CA GLN A 382 0.81 -2.11 -17.80
C GLN A 382 2.31 -1.79 -17.71
N ILE A 383 2.67 -0.49 -17.80
CA ILE A 383 4.06 -0.03 -17.73
C ILE A 383 4.70 -0.39 -16.39
N TRP A 384 3.97 -0.21 -15.29
CA TRP A 384 4.43 -0.51 -13.94
C TRP A 384 4.62 -2.00 -13.74
N ALA A 385 3.70 -2.80 -14.26
CA ALA A 385 3.78 -4.25 -14.20
C ALA A 385 5.06 -4.75 -14.90
N HIS A 386 5.34 -4.30 -16.12
CA HIS A 386 6.55 -4.71 -16.85
C HIS A 386 7.83 -4.18 -16.20
N LEU A 387 7.87 -2.90 -15.80
CA LEU A 387 9.07 -2.32 -15.22
C LEU A 387 9.45 -3.04 -13.91
N TYR A 388 8.49 -3.25 -13.00
CA TYR A 388 8.80 -3.89 -11.71
C TYR A 388 9.09 -5.39 -11.87
N ARG A 389 8.47 -6.09 -12.83
CA ARG A 389 8.88 -7.46 -13.20
C ARG A 389 10.35 -7.50 -13.64
N LEU A 390 10.82 -6.52 -14.43
CA LEU A 390 12.24 -6.45 -14.79
C LEU A 390 13.14 -6.19 -13.58
N ARG A 391 12.74 -5.28 -12.68
CA ARG A 391 13.48 -5.05 -11.41
C ARG A 391 13.56 -6.32 -10.58
N PHE A 392 12.46 -7.09 -10.49
CA PHE A 392 12.41 -8.37 -9.80
C PHE A 392 13.38 -9.38 -10.42
N LEU A 393 13.35 -9.56 -11.74
CA LEU A 393 14.24 -10.50 -12.43
C LEU A 393 15.71 -10.11 -12.30
N ALA A 394 16.03 -8.82 -12.37
CA ALA A 394 17.39 -8.34 -12.10
C ALA A 394 17.83 -8.67 -10.67
N ALA A 395 16.99 -8.40 -9.67
CA ALA A 395 17.29 -8.72 -8.27
C ALA A 395 17.56 -10.23 -8.06
N CYS A 396 16.80 -11.10 -8.72
CA CYS A 396 17.02 -12.56 -8.68
C CYS A 396 18.39 -12.92 -9.28
N MET A 397 18.75 -12.33 -10.41
CA MET A 397 20.03 -12.59 -11.09
C MET A 397 21.25 -12.00 -10.37
N ASP A 398 21.07 -10.92 -9.60
CA ASP A 398 22.11 -10.36 -8.72
C ASP A 398 22.37 -11.31 -7.52
N GLY A 399 21.36 -12.04 -7.04
CA GLY A 399 21.45 -12.91 -5.87
C GLY A 399 21.97 -14.33 -6.13
N ASP A 400 21.74 -14.90 -7.33
CA ASP A 400 22.03 -16.31 -7.62
C ASP A 400 22.36 -16.57 -9.11
N LEU A 401 23.44 -17.31 -9.36
CA LEU A 401 23.83 -17.76 -10.70
C LEU A 401 22.84 -18.77 -11.29
N GLU A 402 22.23 -19.62 -10.46
CA GLU A 402 21.18 -20.53 -10.91
C GLU A 402 19.94 -19.73 -11.34
N ALA A 403 19.64 -18.63 -10.65
CA ALA A 403 18.54 -17.76 -11.02
C ALA A 403 18.67 -17.16 -12.42
N LYS A 404 19.90 -16.85 -12.85
CA LYS A 404 20.17 -16.40 -14.22
C LYS A 404 19.68 -17.37 -15.29
N SER A 405 19.71 -18.68 -15.03
CA SER A 405 19.31 -19.69 -16.02
C SER A 405 17.81 -19.64 -16.36
N TRP A 406 16.96 -19.31 -15.39
CA TRP A 406 15.52 -19.22 -15.59
C TRP A 406 15.03 -17.78 -15.80
N ALA A 407 15.74 -16.77 -15.29
CA ALA A 407 15.29 -15.37 -15.32
C ALA A 407 15.63 -14.64 -16.63
N LEU A 408 16.72 -15.04 -17.32
CA LEU A 408 17.23 -14.28 -18.46
C LEU A 408 16.26 -14.23 -19.65
N ALA A 409 15.65 -15.36 -20.02
CA ALA A 409 14.72 -15.41 -21.15
C ALA A 409 13.42 -14.62 -20.87
N PRO A 410 12.76 -14.75 -19.70
CA PRO A 410 11.67 -13.85 -19.30
C PRO A 410 12.08 -12.37 -19.31
N ALA A 411 13.27 -12.03 -18.79
CA ALA A 411 13.75 -10.66 -18.76
C ALA A 411 13.94 -10.09 -20.17
N GLN A 412 14.48 -10.88 -21.12
CA GLN A 412 14.63 -10.47 -22.50
C GLN A 412 13.28 -10.19 -23.18
N ARG A 413 12.27 -11.04 -22.91
CA ARG A 413 10.92 -10.87 -23.46
C ARG A 413 10.24 -9.64 -22.89
N ILE A 414 10.24 -9.48 -21.56
CA ILE A 414 9.59 -8.36 -20.88
C ILE A 414 10.29 -7.04 -21.22
N ALA A 415 11.61 -7.04 -21.39
CA ALA A 415 12.34 -5.85 -21.86
C ALA A 415 11.91 -5.45 -23.27
N GLY A 416 11.68 -6.43 -24.16
CA GLY A 416 11.11 -6.18 -25.49
C GLY A 416 9.73 -5.51 -25.40
N GLN A 417 8.84 -6.04 -24.55
CA GLN A 417 7.51 -5.45 -24.32
C GLN A 417 7.61 -4.03 -23.77
N LEU A 418 8.49 -3.78 -22.79
CA LEU A 418 8.71 -2.45 -22.24
C LEU A 418 9.22 -1.47 -23.29
N VAL A 419 10.11 -1.91 -24.19
CA VAL A 419 10.61 -1.11 -25.31
C VAL A 419 9.50 -0.76 -26.31
N GLU A 420 8.62 -1.72 -26.62
CA GLU A 420 7.46 -1.50 -27.52
C GLU A 420 6.48 -0.46 -26.97
N MET A 421 6.44 -0.26 -25.64
CA MET A 421 5.60 0.76 -25.00
C MET A 421 6.21 2.18 -25.00
N GLN A 422 7.44 2.36 -25.51
CA GLN A 422 8.03 3.70 -25.59
C GLN A 422 7.24 4.54 -26.59
N GLY A 423 6.75 5.71 -26.16
CA GLY A 423 6.01 6.58 -27.06
C GLY A 423 6.93 7.45 -27.93
N GLU A 424 6.28 8.22 -28.81
CA GLU A 424 6.98 9.08 -29.76
C GLU A 424 7.85 10.11 -29.03
N GLY A 425 9.10 10.26 -29.49
CA GLY A 425 10.07 11.19 -28.90
C GLY A 425 10.81 10.65 -27.67
N GLY A 426 10.62 9.37 -27.31
CA GLY A 426 11.42 8.68 -26.30
C GLY A 426 10.86 8.52 -24.88
N PRO A 427 9.87 9.28 -24.37
CA PRO A 427 9.39 9.06 -23.01
C PRO A 427 8.54 7.79 -22.90
N TRP A 428 8.37 7.31 -21.68
CA TRP A 428 7.32 6.34 -21.32
C TRP A 428 6.16 7.03 -20.60
N TYR A 429 5.01 6.35 -20.60
CA TYR A 429 3.72 6.92 -20.24
C TYR A 429 3.04 6.11 -19.15
N HIS A 430 2.34 6.83 -18.28
CA HIS A 430 1.27 6.34 -17.42
C HIS A 430 0.27 7.50 -17.41
N GLU A 431 -0.83 7.36 -18.16
CA GLU A 431 -1.79 8.42 -18.55
C GLU A 431 -1.22 9.52 -19.48
N TYR A 432 0.00 9.97 -19.25
CA TYR A 432 0.71 10.98 -20.04
C TYR A 432 2.22 10.72 -19.98
N PRO A 433 3.08 11.41 -20.76
CA PRO A 433 4.52 11.15 -20.68
C PRO A 433 5.15 11.80 -19.44
N ASN A 434 5.79 10.96 -18.62
CA ASN A 434 6.34 11.34 -17.32
C ASN A 434 7.86 11.13 -17.23
N PRO A 435 8.63 12.07 -16.67
CA PRO A 435 10.07 11.90 -16.46
C PRO A 435 10.38 10.81 -15.44
N PHE A 436 9.55 10.64 -14.41
CA PHE A 436 9.77 9.63 -13.39
C PHE A 436 9.49 8.21 -13.91
N VAL A 437 8.46 8.00 -14.73
CA VAL A 437 8.22 6.73 -15.43
C VAL A 437 9.38 6.43 -16.38
N THR A 438 9.81 7.44 -17.15
CA THR A 438 10.94 7.33 -18.08
C THR A 438 12.22 6.93 -17.35
N ALA A 439 12.53 7.57 -16.21
CA ALA A 439 13.66 7.22 -15.36
C ALA A 439 13.54 5.79 -14.80
N SER A 440 12.36 5.39 -14.30
CA SER A 440 12.12 4.03 -13.80
C SER A 440 12.39 2.96 -14.88
N CYS A 441 11.94 3.20 -16.11
CA CYS A 441 12.17 2.30 -17.24
C CYS A 441 13.67 2.23 -17.59
N LEU A 442 14.35 3.38 -17.66
CA LEU A 442 15.79 3.44 -17.93
C LEU A 442 16.62 2.69 -16.88
N VAL A 443 16.28 2.81 -15.60
CA VAL A 443 16.95 2.07 -14.52
C VAL A 443 16.65 0.57 -14.62
N ALA A 444 15.40 0.18 -14.89
CA ALA A 444 15.03 -1.23 -15.06
C ALA A 444 15.77 -1.90 -16.23
N LEU A 445 15.84 -1.20 -17.37
CA LEU A 445 16.59 -1.66 -18.55
C LEU A 445 18.09 -1.74 -18.27
N HIS A 446 18.65 -0.77 -17.54
CA HIS A 446 20.05 -0.80 -17.13
C HIS A 446 20.34 -2.03 -16.25
N ASP A 447 19.49 -2.29 -15.27
CA ASP A 447 19.63 -3.42 -14.35
C ASP A 447 19.69 -4.75 -15.09
N VAL A 448 18.73 -5.04 -15.97
CA VAL A 448 18.74 -6.31 -16.72
C VAL A 448 19.85 -6.39 -17.77
N LYS A 449 20.28 -5.25 -18.33
CA LYS A 449 21.41 -5.19 -19.26
C LYS A 449 22.71 -5.67 -18.62
N ARG A 450 22.93 -5.40 -17.32
CA ARG A 450 24.10 -5.91 -16.57
C ARG A 450 24.18 -7.44 -16.59
N HIS A 451 23.05 -8.12 -16.77
CA HIS A 451 22.98 -9.59 -16.81
C HIS A 451 23.00 -10.17 -18.24
N GLY A 452 23.09 -9.33 -19.28
CA GLY A 452 23.17 -9.77 -20.67
C GLY A 452 21.85 -9.70 -21.44
N VAL A 453 20.81 -9.05 -20.89
CA VAL A 453 19.64 -8.69 -21.69
C VAL A 453 20.03 -7.66 -22.74
N THR A 454 19.64 -7.92 -23.98
CA THR A 454 19.85 -7.00 -25.10
C THR A 454 18.85 -5.85 -24.98
N VAL A 455 19.37 -4.62 -24.89
CA VAL A 455 18.60 -3.38 -24.84
C VAL A 455 19.06 -2.49 -25.99
N ASP A 456 18.13 -2.06 -26.85
CA ASP A 456 18.45 -1.18 -27.96
C ASP A 456 18.95 0.17 -27.45
N ARG A 457 20.13 0.57 -27.92
CA ARG A 457 20.74 1.83 -27.53
C ARG A 457 19.97 3.03 -28.07
N ALA A 458 19.33 2.93 -29.23
CA ALA A 458 18.56 4.04 -29.81
C ALA A 458 17.34 4.39 -28.94
N VAL A 459 16.63 3.37 -28.43
CA VAL A 459 15.51 3.53 -27.49
C VAL A 459 15.97 4.24 -26.22
N VAL A 460 17.10 3.80 -25.67
CA VAL A 460 17.69 4.40 -24.47
C VAL A 460 18.10 5.85 -24.71
N ASP A 461 18.81 6.15 -25.81
CA ASP A 461 19.28 7.50 -26.11
C ASP A 461 18.10 8.47 -26.30
N SER A 462 17.03 8.03 -26.98
CA SER A 462 15.79 8.81 -27.14
C SER A 462 15.14 9.16 -25.78
N ALA A 463 15.06 8.18 -24.88
CA ALA A 463 14.54 8.41 -23.53
C ALA A 463 15.41 9.32 -22.67
N LEU A 464 16.74 9.22 -22.81
CA LEU A 464 17.68 10.08 -22.10
C LEU A 464 17.57 11.53 -22.58
N ASP A 465 17.43 11.73 -23.90
CA ASP A 465 17.18 13.05 -24.48
C ASP A 465 15.89 13.66 -23.92
N ALA A 466 14.80 12.88 -23.89
CA ALA A 466 13.53 13.31 -23.29
C ALA A 466 13.68 13.66 -21.80
N LEU A 467 14.34 12.81 -21.02
CA LEU A 467 14.54 13.01 -19.58
C LEU A 467 15.40 14.25 -19.27
N GLU A 468 16.44 14.50 -20.05
CA GLU A 468 17.27 15.71 -19.91
C GLU A 468 16.47 16.99 -20.15
N THR A 469 15.50 16.98 -21.08
CA THR A 469 14.63 18.16 -21.31
C THR A 469 13.77 18.52 -20.10
N CYS A 470 13.53 17.56 -19.19
CA CYS A 470 12.76 17.77 -17.97
C CYS A 470 13.58 18.39 -16.84
N ARG A 471 14.91 18.43 -16.95
CA ARG A 471 15.81 18.94 -15.91
C ARG A 471 15.95 20.45 -16.01
N THR A 472 15.65 21.14 -14.91
CA THR A 472 15.84 22.58 -14.74
C THR A 472 17.31 22.94 -14.49
N ALA A 473 17.65 24.23 -14.59
CA ALA A 473 18.99 24.72 -14.27
C ALA A 473 19.39 24.44 -12.81
N ASP A 474 18.43 24.44 -11.89
CA ASP A 474 18.63 24.17 -10.45
C ASP A 474 18.63 22.66 -10.12
N GLY A 475 18.56 21.78 -11.13
CA GLY A 475 18.59 20.32 -10.96
C GLY A 475 17.25 19.68 -10.57
N ALA A 476 16.18 20.47 -10.40
CA ALA A 476 14.82 19.94 -10.27
C ALA A 476 14.32 19.34 -11.59
N PHE A 477 13.44 18.34 -11.53
CA PHE A 477 12.77 17.76 -12.69
C PHE A 477 11.31 18.19 -12.74
N THR A 478 10.77 18.43 -13.93
CA THR A 478 9.32 18.70 -14.13
C THR A 478 8.47 17.48 -13.78
N TYR A 479 7.15 17.69 -13.59
CA TYR A 479 6.23 16.59 -13.29
C TYR A 479 5.81 15.81 -14.56
N GLY A 480 5.69 16.51 -15.69
CA GLY A 480 5.49 15.92 -17.02
C GLY A 480 6.48 16.52 -18.03
N MET A 481 6.46 16.01 -19.26
CA MET A 481 7.32 16.52 -20.34
C MET A 481 7.02 18.01 -20.63
N PRO A 482 8.03 18.91 -20.57
CA PRO A 482 7.78 20.32 -20.79
C PRO A 482 7.64 20.63 -22.30
N ARG A 483 6.68 21.49 -22.65
CA ARG A 483 6.53 22.00 -24.04
C ARG A 483 7.54 23.12 -24.38
N ARG A 484 8.23 23.64 -23.38
CA ARG A 484 9.19 24.75 -23.43
C ARG A 484 10.34 24.39 -22.48
N GLU A 485 11.12 25.38 -22.08
CA GLU A 485 12.09 25.23 -21.01
C GLU A 485 11.47 24.64 -19.73
N ALA A 486 12.17 23.68 -19.12
CA ALA A 486 11.76 23.05 -17.87
C ALA A 486 11.60 24.07 -16.74
N ARG A 487 10.49 23.98 -16.00
CA ARG A 487 10.22 24.80 -14.81
C ARG A 487 9.62 23.94 -13.72
N ALA A 488 10.31 23.83 -12.60
CA ALA A 488 9.86 23.10 -11.42
C ALA A 488 10.53 23.70 -10.17
N ALA A 489 9.79 23.71 -9.06
CA ALA A 489 10.39 23.96 -7.75
C ALA A 489 11.21 22.74 -7.31
N VAL A 490 12.30 22.96 -6.58
CA VAL A 490 13.15 21.88 -6.05
C VAL A 490 12.35 20.98 -5.12
N GLU A 491 11.54 21.58 -4.24
CA GLU A 491 10.58 20.90 -3.37
C GLU A 491 9.76 19.93 -4.21
N ALA A 492 9.06 20.43 -5.23
CA ALA A 492 8.19 19.62 -6.07
C ALA A 492 8.90 18.43 -6.73
N SER A 493 10.23 18.42 -6.83
CA SER A 493 11.02 17.36 -7.44
C SER A 493 11.62 16.33 -6.48
N VAL A 494 11.54 16.50 -5.15
CA VAL A 494 12.29 15.66 -4.19
C VAL A 494 12.01 14.15 -4.27
N ALA A 495 10.80 13.75 -4.68
CA ALA A 495 10.42 12.35 -4.82
C ALA A 495 10.90 11.70 -6.14
N ARG A 496 11.19 12.49 -7.19
CA ARG A 496 11.60 11.95 -8.50
C ARG A 496 13.04 12.29 -8.87
N GLY A 497 13.56 13.39 -8.35
CA GLY A 497 14.88 13.94 -8.68
C GLY A 497 16.01 12.92 -8.53
N PRO A 498 16.15 12.24 -7.37
CA PRO A 498 17.20 11.24 -7.18
C PRO A 498 17.18 10.12 -8.22
N LEU A 499 15.99 9.58 -8.55
CA LEU A 499 15.88 8.48 -9.52
C LEU A 499 16.09 8.95 -10.96
N CYS A 500 15.58 10.15 -11.31
CA CYS A 500 15.82 10.75 -12.63
C CYS A 500 17.31 11.00 -12.85
N GLU A 501 17.99 11.56 -11.86
CA GLU A 501 19.43 11.81 -11.95
C GLU A 501 20.24 10.51 -11.93
N LEU A 502 19.81 9.49 -11.17
CA LEU A 502 20.40 8.15 -11.21
C LEU A 502 20.34 7.54 -12.61
N ALA A 503 19.19 7.60 -13.28
CA ALA A 503 19.03 7.09 -14.63
C ALA A 503 20.03 7.75 -15.59
N LEU A 504 20.19 9.08 -15.51
CA LEU A 504 21.17 9.80 -16.33
C LEU A 504 22.62 9.36 -16.01
N VAL A 505 22.98 9.19 -14.73
CA VAL A 505 24.32 8.73 -14.34
C VAL A 505 24.62 7.32 -14.85
N GLN A 506 23.71 6.36 -14.66
CA GLN A 506 23.91 4.97 -15.08
C GLN A 506 24.17 4.83 -16.59
N TRP A 507 23.59 5.73 -17.40
CA TRP A 507 23.77 5.75 -18.84
C TRP A 507 24.82 6.74 -19.35
N GLY A 508 25.58 7.36 -18.44
CA GLY A 508 26.71 8.25 -18.77
C GLY A 508 26.31 9.65 -19.28
N ARG A 509 25.09 10.10 -18.95
CA ARG A 509 24.52 11.41 -19.34
C ARG A 509 24.54 12.44 -18.20
N SER A 510 25.07 12.08 -17.04
CA SER A 510 25.28 13.02 -15.95
C SER A 510 26.48 12.68 -15.07
N SER A 511 26.64 13.38 -13.95
CA SER A 511 27.79 13.29 -13.06
C SER A 511 27.41 12.89 -11.63
N GLN A 512 28.38 12.33 -10.91
CA GLN A 512 28.27 12.03 -9.48
C GLN A 512 27.95 13.27 -8.63
N GLU A 513 28.46 14.45 -9.02
CA GLU A 513 28.17 15.72 -8.35
C GLU A 513 26.68 16.05 -8.40
N ARG A 514 26.04 15.92 -9.57
CA ARG A 514 24.62 16.19 -9.72
C ARG A 514 23.76 15.14 -9.01
N LEU A 515 24.18 13.87 -9.04
CA LEU A 515 23.51 12.80 -8.27
C LEU A 515 23.53 13.11 -6.77
N LEU A 516 24.68 13.50 -6.24
CA LEU A 516 24.82 13.91 -4.84
C LEU A 516 23.94 15.13 -4.54
N ALA A 517 23.92 16.14 -5.40
CA ALA A 517 23.07 17.32 -5.24
C ALA A 517 21.57 16.96 -5.22
N ALA A 518 21.12 16.07 -6.11
CA ALA A 518 19.73 15.59 -6.13
C ALA A 518 19.36 14.84 -4.84
N ILE A 519 20.27 14.02 -4.30
CA ILE A 519 20.07 13.35 -3.01
C ILE A 519 20.01 14.35 -1.86
N GLN A 520 20.91 15.34 -1.82
CA GLN A 520 20.92 16.37 -0.78
C GLN A 520 19.65 17.21 -0.81
N ALA A 521 19.26 17.71 -1.98
CA ALA A 521 18.01 18.44 -2.18
C ALA A 521 16.80 17.61 -1.71
N SER A 522 16.81 16.30 -1.99
CA SER A 522 15.72 15.43 -1.53
C SER A 522 15.62 15.33 0.00
N PHE A 523 16.72 15.45 0.75
CA PHE A 523 16.67 15.53 2.21
C PHE A 523 16.34 16.92 2.74
N GLU A 524 16.80 17.97 2.05
CA GLU A 524 16.64 19.36 2.50
C GLU A 524 15.20 19.86 2.35
N HIS A 525 14.47 19.35 1.36
CA HIS A 525 13.15 19.85 0.97
C HIS A 525 12.00 18.82 1.12
N GLU A 526 12.15 17.79 1.96
CA GLU A 526 11.18 16.68 2.06
C GLU A 526 9.98 16.92 2.98
N GLU A 527 10.02 17.94 3.83
CA GLU A 527 8.99 18.18 4.85
C GLU A 527 7.55 18.18 4.29
N PRO A 528 7.26 18.82 3.14
CA PRO A 528 5.91 18.80 2.60
C PRO A 528 5.48 17.41 2.10
N LEU A 529 6.41 16.58 1.60
CA LEU A 529 6.12 15.19 1.19
C LEU A 529 5.83 14.30 2.41
N PHE A 530 6.55 14.49 3.51
CA PHE A 530 6.31 13.77 4.76
C PHE A 530 4.95 14.10 5.36
N LYS A 531 4.53 15.37 5.28
CA LYS A 531 3.24 15.82 5.78
C LYS A 531 2.05 15.10 5.15
N ILE A 532 2.19 14.66 3.90
CA ILE A 532 1.09 14.15 3.07
C ILE A 532 1.22 12.66 2.74
N ARG A 533 2.16 11.93 3.36
CA ARG A 533 2.46 10.52 3.05
C ARG A 533 1.21 9.63 2.94
N LYS A 534 0.25 9.80 3.85
CA LYS A 534 -0.98 8.99 3.93
C LYS A 534 -2.19 9.68 3.29
N TYR A 535 -1.97 10.69 2.44
CA TYR A 535 -3.01 11.43 1.75
C TYR A 535 -3.19 10.88 0.33
N ASP A 536 -4.39 10.36 0.07
CA ASP A 536 -4.71 9.56 -1.13
C ASP A 536 -5.13 10.43 -2.33
N ASP A 537 -4.47 11.57 -2.52
CA ASP A 537 -4.62 12.41 -3.72
C ASP A 537 -3.46 13.42 -3.85
N HIS A 538 -3.39 14.14 -4.98
CA HIS A 538 -2.47 15.25 -5.17
C HIS A 538 -2.82 16.47 -4.33
N THR A 539 -1.79 17.06 -3.75
CA THR A 539 -1.85 18.37 -3.11
C THR A 539 -1.77 19.50 -4.14
N ARG A 540 -2.41 20.64 -3.82
CA ARG A 540 -2.34 21.85 -4.66
C ARG A 540 -0.95 22.46 -4.72
N PHE A 541 -0.17 22.32 -3.65
CA PHE A 541 1.21 22.78 -3.60
C PHE A 541 2.12 21.63 -4.07
N HIS A 542 3.08 21.92 -4.93
CA HIS A 542 4.10 20.97 -5.39
C HIS A 542 3.61 19.69 -6.10
N ALA A 543 2.29 19.49 -6.24
CA ALA A 543 1.66 18.34 -6.89
C ALA A 543 2.12 16.98 -6.31
N TYR A 544 2.30 16.89 -5.00
CA TYR A 544 2.59 15.60 -4.38
C TYR A 544 1.32 14.82 -4.12
N GLY A 545 1.33 13.52 -4.43
CA GLY A 545 0.41 12.54 -3.85
C GLY A 545 1.11 11.71 -2.77
N GLY A 546 0.39 11.23 -1.77
CA GLY A 546 0.95 10.36 -0.73
C GLY A 546 1.60 9.09 -1.32
N PHE A 547 1.02 8.58 -2.40
CA PHE A 547 1.54 7.45 -3.20
C PHE A 547 2.91 7.67 -3.86
N PHE A 548 3.41 8.92 -3.92
CA PHE A 548 4.79 9.20 -4.33
C PHE A 548 5.81 9.04 -3.20
N PHE A 549 5.37 8.92 -1.95
CA PHE A 549 6.25 8.90 -0.79
C PHE A 549 7.25 7.75 -0.86
N TRP A 550 6.75 6.50 -0.89
CA TRP A 550 7.65 5.33 -0.90
C TRP A 550 8.44 5.21 -2.19
N TYR A 551 7.86 5.61 -3.33
CA TYR A 551 8.59 5.72 -4.59
C TYR A 551 9.82 6.64 -4.46
N GLY A 552 9.65 7.80 -3.83
CA GLY A 552 10.73 8.76 -3.62
C GLY A 552 11.80 8.28 -2.64
N LEU A 553 11.41 7.68 -1.52
CA LEU A 553 12.38 7.10 -0.58
C LEU A 553 13.16 5.95 -1.23
N ARG A 554 12.48 5.11 -2.01
CA ARG A 554 13.12 4.00 -2.75
C ARG A 554 14.13 4.51 -3.76
N GLY A 555 13.74 5.48 -4.60
CA GLY A 555 14.61 6.09 -5.60
C GLY A 555 15.83 6.77 -4.97
N ARG A 556 15.66 7.41 -3.82
CA ARG A 556 16.77 7.99 -3.03
C ARG A 556 17.74 6.92 -2.51
N ALA A 557 17.23 5.81 -1.97
CA ALA A 557 18.08 4.71 -1.50
C ALA A 557 18.92 4.11 -2.64
N GLU A 558 18.32 3.96 -3.82
CA GLU A 558 18.98 3.54 -5.06
C GLU A 558 20.07 4.51 -5.52
N ALA A 559 19.75 5.81 -5.53
CA ALA A 559 20.69 6.87 -5.89
C ALA A 559 21.90 6.88 -4.94
N ILE A 560 21.67 6.76 -3.62
CA ILE A 560 22.74 6.66 -2.61
C ILE A 560 23.65 5.46 -2.90
N ALA A 561 23.09 4.29 -3.23
CA ALA A 561 23.88 3.10 -3.52
C ALA A 561 24.84 3.26 -4.70
N ASN A 562 24.50 4.12 -5.65
CA ASN A 562 25.28 4.38 -6.87
C ASN A 562 26.28 5.55 -6.73
N LEU A 563 26.42 6.15 -5.55
CA LEU A 563 27.46 7.14 -5.29
C LEU A 563 28.86 6.49 -5.30
N GLU A 564 29.79 7.10 -6.01
CA GLU A 564 31.21 6.69 -6.03
C GLU A 564 31.95 7.07 -4.73
N ASP A 565 31.60 8.20 -4.12
CA ASP A 565 32.15 8.61 -2.82
C ASP A 565 31.60 7.70 -1.71
N ALA A 566 32.41 6.73 -1.29
CA ALA A 566 32.06 5.78 -0.25
C ALA A 566 31.76 6.45 1.12
N GLY A 567 32.38 7.59 1.42
CA GLY A 567 32.15 8.34 2.66
C GLY A 567 30.78 9.04 2.65
N ALA A 568 30.46 9.73 1.55
CA ALA A 568 29.12 10.30 1.34
C ALA A 568 28.05 9.20 1.33
N ARG A 569 28.29 8.10 0.60
CA ARG A 569 27.40 6.95 0.52
C ARG A 569 27.04 6.38 1.89
N ARG A 570 28.02 6.05 2.75
CA ARG A 570 27.76 5.51 4.10
C ARG A 570 26.99 6.47 5.01
N ARG A 571 27.35 7.76 4.99
CA ARG A 571 26.69 8.79 5.80
C ARG A 571 25.24 8.97 5.39
N LEU A 572 24.98 9.13 4.09
CA LEU A 572 23.64 9.31 3.56
C LEU A 572 22.79 8.04 3.70
N ALA A 573 23.40 6.85 3.55
CA ALA A 573 22.73 5.59 3.76
C ALA A 573 22.26 5.41 5.21
N SER A 574 23.10 5.80 6.18
CA SER A 574 22.73 5.78 7.60
C SER A 574 21.55 6.71 7.88
N LYS A 575 21.57 7.93 7.32
CA LYS A 575 20.46 8.90 7.45
C LYS A 575 19.16 8.37 6.84
N ALA A 576 19.19 7.88 5.60
CA ALA A 576 18.02 7.32 4.93
C ALA A 576 17.45 6.10 5.68
N ARG A 577 18.32 5.26 6.24
CA ARG A 577 17.93 4.08 7.00
C ARG A 577 17.23 4.45 8.30
N GLU A 578 17.78 5.41 9.04
CA GLU A 578 17.17 5.93 10.28
C GLU A 578 15.77 6.49 9.99
N GLN A 579 15.64 7.26 8.90
CA GLN A 579 14.38 7.80 8.45
C GLN A 579 13.34 6.70 8.15
N ILE A 580 13.72 5.62 7.44
CA ILE A 580 12.81 4.50 7.17
C ILE A 580 12.42 3.77 8.47
N LEU A 581 13.34 3.57 9.41
CA LEU A 581 13.03 2.88 10.66
C LEU A 581 12.18 3.71 11.63
N ALA A 582 12.00 5.00 11.38
CA ALA A 582 11.07 5.85 12.12
C ALA A 582 9.62 5.78 11.61
N LEU A 583 9.39 5.07 10.49
CA LEU A 583 8.12 5.05 9.77
C LEU A 583 7.20 3.83 9.93
N PRO A 584 7.54 2.74 10.67
CA PRO A 584 6.60 1.66 10.86
C PRO A 584 5.28 2.11 11.52
N GLU A 585 4.20 1.41 11.17
CA GLU A 585 2.96 1.40 11.93
C GLU A 585 3.16 0.65 13.26
N PHE A 586 2.17 0.71 14.14
CA PHE A 586 2.22 0.08 15.46
C PHE A 586 2.47 -1.44 15.47
N ASP A 587 2.36 -2.11 14.33
CA ASP A 587 2.60 -3.55 14.16
C ASP A 587 3.97 -3.86 13.53
N GLY A 588 4.81 -2.83 13.31
CA GLY A 588 6.15 -2.96 12.74
C GLY A 588 6.18 -3.06 11.22
N CYS A 589 5.03 -3.03 10.54
CA CYS A 589 4.93 -3.01 9.08
C CYS A 589 4.78 -1.57 8.57
N PHE A 590 4.67 -1.40 7.25
CA PHE A 590 4.54 -0.08 6.64
C PHE A 590 3.27 0.01 5.79
N VAL A 591 2.85 1.24 5.57
CA VAL A 591 1.74 1.58 4.69
C VAL A 591 2.18 2.73 3.79
N ASP A 592 1.70 2.71 2.56
CA ASP A 592 1.73 3.86 1.69
C ASP A 592 0.51 4.74 1.96
N SER A 593 -0.64 4.27 1.51
CA SER A 593 -1.96 4.91 1.52
C SER A 593 -3.07 3.86 1.69
N HIS A 594 -4.33 4.26 1.89
CA HIS A 594 -5.45 3.32 1.74
C HIS A 594 -5.64 2.92 0.26
N GLU A 595 -5.13 3.76 -0.63
CA GLU A 595 -5.21 3.60 -2.07
C GLU A 595 -4.36 2.44 -2.61
N ILE A 596 -3.06 2.51 -2.35
CA ILE A 596 -2.05 1.57 -2.89
C ILE A 596 -1.89 0.35 -1.97
N GLY A 597 -2.18 0.50 -0.68
CA GLY A 597 -2.16 -0.61 0.28
C GLY A 597 -0.87 -0.73 1.10
N ARG A 598 -0.87 -1.76 1.96
CA ARG A 598 0.18 -2.02 2.93
C ARG A 598 1.24 -2.98 2.39
N ALA A 599 0.88 -3.86 1.45
CA ALA A 599 1.86 -4.73 0.79
C ALA A 599 2.92 -3.90 0.06
N TYR A 600 2.50 -2.91 -0.73
CA TYR A 600 3.40 -2.01 -1.42
C TYR A 600 4.28 -1.20 -0.46
N GLY A 601 3.68 -0.55 0.55
CA GLY A 601 4.45 0.22 1.55
C GLY A 601 5.49 -0.64 2.27
N THR A 602 5.10 -1.85 2.70
CA THR A 602 6.00 -2.80 3.36
C THR A 602 7.08 -3.31 2.41
N GLY A 603 6.73 -3.70 1.19
CA GLY A 603 7.68 -4.16 0.18
C GLY A 603 8.70 -3.08 -0.20
N MET A 604 8.26 -1.85 -0.42
CA MET A 604 9.14 -0.70 -0.71
C MET A 604 10.09 -0.39 0.44
N ALA A 605 9.60 -0.42 1.68
CA ALA A 605 10.43 -0.18 2.86
C ALA A 605 11.51 -1.25 3.02
N LEU A 606 11.13 -2.54 2.94
CA LEU A 606 12.08 -3.65 3.06
C LEU A 606 13.10 -3.68 1.92
N TRP A 607 12.67 -3.38 0.68
CA TRP A 607 13.58 -3.25 -0.45
C TRP A 607 14.54 -2.08 -0.27
N SER A 608 14.06 -0.93 0.20
CA SER A 608 14.93 0.22 0.49
C SER A 608 15.94 -0.12 1.59
N LEU A 609 15.50 -0.80 2.66
CA LEU A 609 16.38 -1.26 3.73
C LEU A 609 17.42 -2.27 3.24
N SER A 610 17.08 -3.21 2.34
CA SER A 610 18.04 -4.17 1.81
C SER A 610 19.18 -3.48 1.06
N VAL A 611 18.86 -2.47 0.26
CA VAL A 611 19.85 -1.65 -0.45
C VAL A 611 20.74 -0.90 0.54
N LEU A 612 20.14 -0.22 1.51
CA LEU A 612 20.89 0.63 2.45
C LEU A 612 21.75 -0.18 3.43
N ASP A 613 21.26 -1.33 3.91
CA ASP A 613 21.99 -2.22 4.80
C ASP A 613 23.24 -2.80 4.12
N GLY A 614 23.21 -3.02 2.80
CA GLY A 614 24.37 -3.49 2.02
C GLY A 614 25.50 -2.45 1.85
N LEU A 615 25.27 -1.19 2.22
CA LEU A 615 26.25 -0.11 2.07
C LEU A 615 27.00 0.24 3.36
N ARG A 616 26.56 -0.31 4.49
CA ARG A 616 27.12 -0.08 5.82
C ARG A 616 28.23 -1.08 6.11
#